data_AF-A0A0P7BEF4-F1
#
_entry.id   AF-A0A0P7BEF4-F1
#
_cell.length_a   1.000
_cell.length_b   1.000
_cell.length_c   1.000
_cell.angle_alpha   90.00
_cell.angle_beta   90.00
_cell.angle_gamma   90.00
#
_symmetry.space_group_name_H-M   'P 1'
#
loop_
_entity.id
_entity.type
_entity.pdbx_description
1 polymer ?
#
loop_
_entity_poly.entity_id
_entity_poly.type
_entity_poly.pdbx_seq_one_letter_code
_entity_poly.pdbx_strand_id
1 'polypeptide(L)'
;MSLPDNDTQVKVSSEAADVFVSNYYQAINNRAALLPFYINSSSRYAIPADISINGAVVATPGDYSQLLEAQGTGAHYEIESFDAHVVNPSFQYGAPEHVQDNARVEKNGGKMSIAVTIMGKVQFGRGRDAPQKMFNETFVLVPNWESMGRNPPRGVKRWLIMSQNFRAL
;
A
#
# COMPACT_ATOMS: atom_id res chain seq x y z
N MET A 1 -21.03 -13.99 -11.63
CA MET A 1 -20.18 -12.80 -11.78
C MET A 1 -18.92 -13.24 -12.50
N SER A 2 -18.43 -12.48 -13.49
CA SER A 2 -17.24 -12.85 -14.25
C SER A 2 -16.00 -12.27 -13.57
N LEU A 3 -15.02 -13.13 -13.27
CA LEU A 3 -13.71 -12.70 -12.79
C LEU A 3 -12.97 -11.90 -13.88
N PRO A 4 -12.02 -11.02 -13.50
CA PRO A 4 -11.16 -10.34 -14.46
C PRO A 4 -10.29 -11.35 -15.21
N ASP A 5 -10.11 -11.15 -16.52
CA ASP A 5 -9.15 -11.92 -17.31
C ASP A 5 -7.69 -11.56 -16.94
N ASN A 6 -6.75 -12.37 -17.41
CA ASN A 6 -5.33 -12.22 -17.06
C ASN A 6 -4.77 -10.85 -17.48
N ASP A 7 -5.15 -10.36 -18.65
CA ASP A 7 -4.69 -9.06 -19.15
C ASP A 7 -5.19 -7.92 -18.25
N THR A 8 -6.45 -7.99 -17.83
CA THR A 8 -7.03 -7.04 -16.86
C THR A 8 -6.33 -7.12 -15.51
N GLN A 9 -6.05 -8.34 -15.02
CA GLN A 9 -5.34 -8.54 -13.76
C GLN A 9 -3.95 -7.89 -13.79
N VAL A 10 -3.14 -8.20 -14.81
CA VAL A 10 -1.78 -7.66 -14.98
C VAL A 10 -1.79 -6.13 -15.13
N LYS A 11 -2.71 -5.61 -15.95
CA LYS A 11 -2.82 -4.17 -16.16
C LYS A 11 -3.17 -3.45 -14.86
N VAL A 12 -4.23 -3.88 -14.19
CA VAL A 12 -4.73 -3.20 -12.99
C VAL A 12 -3.77 -3.37 -11.81
N SER A 13 -3.09 -4.52 -11.66
CA SER A 13 -2.08 -4.68 -10.61
C SER A 13 -0.87 -3.78 -10.82
N SER A 14 -0.40 -3.66 -12.06
CA SER A 14 0.72 -2.78 -12.42
C SER A 14 0.39 -1.30 -12.17
N GLU A 15 -0.77 -0.85 -12.65
CA GLU A 15 -1.24 0.54 -12.42
C GLU A 15 -1.47 0.82 -10.93
N ALA A 16 -2.04 -0.13 -10.20
CA ALA A 16 -2.27 0.00 -8.76
C ALA A 16 -0.94 0.14 -7.99
N ALA A 17 0.04 -0.68 -8.31
CA ALA A 17 1.35 -0.65 -7.67
C ALA A 17 2.09 0.66 -7.98
N ASP A 18 2.14 1.09 -9.24
CA ASP A 18 2.83 2.33 -9.63
C ASP A 18 2.27 3.56 -8.89
N VAL A 19 0.94 3.70 -8.88
CA VAL A 19 0.27 4.79 -8.16
C VAL A 19 0.49 4.67 -6.65
N PHE A 20 0.42 3.46 -6.08
CA PHE A 20 0.63 3.25 -4.65
C PHE A 20 2.05 3.60 -4.23
N VAL A 21 3.06 3.01 -4.88
CA VAL A 21 4.50 3.20 -4.61
C VAL A 21 4.83 4.70 -4.67
N SER A 22 4.45 5.36 -5.77
CA SER A 22 4.70 6.80 -5.96
C SER A 22 4.13 7.64 -4.81
N ASN A 23 2.85 7.42 -4.47
CA ASN A 23 2.20 8.19 -3.41
C ASN A 23 2.74 7.87 -2.01
N TYR A 24 3.02 6.60 -1.72
CA TYR A 24 3.43 6.14 -0.39
C TYR A 24 4.84 6.63 -0.05
N TYR A 25 5.81 6.46 -0.94
CA TYR A 25 7.17 6.94 -0.67
C TYR A 25 7.30 8.46 -0.76
N GLN A 26 6.47 9.12 -1.58
CA GLN A 26 6.34 10.58 -1.50
C GLN A 26 5.83 11.01 -0.11
N ALA A 27 4.84 10.31 0.45
CA ALA A 27 4.33 10.60 1.79
C ALA A 27 5.40 10.34 2.86
N ILE A 28 6.15 9.24 2.79
CA ILE A 28 7.27 8.95 3.71
C ILE A 28 8.32 10.06 3.65
N ASN A 29 8.77 10.41 2.44
CA ASN A 29 9.81 11.42 2.24
C ASN A 29 9.36 12.82 2.71
N ASN A 30 8.08 13.14 2.57
CA ASN A 30 7.49 14.39 3.05
C ASN A 30 7.06 14.35 4.52
N ARG A 31 7.26 13.24 5.22
CA ARG A 31 6.78 13.02 6.60
C ARG A 31 5.27 13.28 6.75
N ALA A 32 4.50 12.91 5.73
CA ALA A 32 3.06 13.05 5.74
C ALA A 32 2.40 11.92 6.55
N ALA A 33 1.13 12.13 6.94
CA ALA A 33 0.36 11.12 7.68
C ALA A 33 0.22 9.82 6.87
N LEU A 34 0.62 8.71 7.48
CA LEU A 34 0.58 7.39 6.83
C LEU A 34 -0.75 6.65 7.04
N LEU A 35 -1.52 7.00 8.08
CA LEU A 35 -2.81 6.35 8.39
C LEU A 35 -3.73 6.17 7.16
N PRO A 36 -3.90 7.16 6.24
CA PRO A 36 -4.77 7.00 5.07
C PRO A 36 -4.35 5.92 4.07
N PHE A 37 -3.14 5.37 4.18
CA PHE A 37 -2.67 4.27 3.34
C PHE A 37 -3.04 2.90 3.89
N TYR A 38 -3.42 2.78 5.17
CA TYR A 38 -3.66 1.49 5.83
C TYR A 38 -5.14 1.22 6.01
N ILE A 39 -5.50 -0.07 6.11
CA ILE A 39 -6.87 -0.50 6.42
C ILE A 39 -7.38 0.07 7.75
N ASN A 40 -6.49 0.43 8.68
CA ASN A 40 -6.81 1.08 9.95
C ASN A 40 -7.58 2.40 9.78
N SER A 41 -7.51 3.05 8.60
CA SER A 41 -8.28 4.26 8.30
C SER A 41 -9.74 4.01 7.95
N SER A 42 -10.12 2.76 7.64
CA SER A 42 -11.47 2.40 7.24
C SER A 42 -12.16 1.56 8.30
N SER A 43 -13.41 1.90 8.61
CA SER A 43 -14.23 1.13 9.55
C SER A 43 -14.73 -0.20 8.98
N ARG A 44 -14.43 -0.51 7.71
CA ARG A 44 -14.85 -1.75 7.04
C ARG A 44 -13.98 -2.95 7.39
N TYR A 45 -12.73 -2.71 7.78
CA TYR A 45 -11.79 -3.75 8.16
C TYR A 45 -11.81 -3.89 9.68
N ALA A 46 -12.21 -5.06 10.18
CA ALA A 46 -12.32 -5.31 11.62
C ALA A 46 -10.99 -5.69 12.30
N ILE A 47 -9.93 -5.87 11.50
CA ILE A 47 -8.58 -6.21 11.96
C ILE A 47 -7.63 -5.03 11.69
N PRO A 48 -6.60 -4.83 12.52
CA PRO A 48 -5.53 -3.90 12.21
C PRO A 48 -4.66 -4.43 11.06
N ALA A 49 -3.96 -3.53 10.36
CA ALA A 49 -2.91 -3.93 9.43
C ALA A 49 -1.80 -4.68 10.18
N ASP A 50 -1.24 -5.70 9.54
CA ASP A 50 -0.07 -6.42 10.04
C ASP A 50 1.21 -5.71 9.56
N ILE A 51 1.96 -5.11 10.47
CA ILE A 51 3.15 -4.30 10.14
C ILE A 51 4.37 -4.92 10.83
N SER A 52 5.37 -5.31 10.04
CA SER A 52 6.66 -5.80 10.53
C SER A 52 7.80 -4.97 9.95
N ILE A 53 8.55 -4.28 10.81
CA ILE A 53 9.68 -3.43 10.43
C ILE A 53 10.96 -4.04 10.98
N ASN A 54 11.86 -4.48 10.09
CA ASN A 54 13.11 -5.20 10.43
C ASN A 54 12.89 -6.43 11.34
N GLY A 55 11.74 -7.09 11.21
CA GLY A 55 11.35 -8.25 12.03
C GLY A 55 10.69 -7.91 13.37
N ALA A 56 10.59 -6.63 13.73
CA ALA A 56 9.80 -6.19 14.88
C ALA A 56 8.35 -5.92 14.46
N VAL A 57 7.40 -6.50 15.19
CA VAL A 57 5.96 -6.22 14.98
C VAL A 57 5.66 -4.82 15.48
N VAL A 58 5.03 -4.02 14.62
CA VAL A 58 4.60 -2.65 14.90
C VAL A 58 3.07 -2.64 14.95
N ALA A 59 2.49 -2.21 16.06
CA ALA A 59 1.07 -2.40 16.33
C ALA A 59 0.16 -1.51 15.46
N THR A 60 0.61 -0.29 15.15
CA THR A 60 -0.21 0.67 14.39
C THR A 60 0.60 1.46 13.36
N PRO A 61 -0.06 2.01 12.31
CA PRO A 61 0.58 2.96 11.41
C PRO A 61 1.14 4.21 12.12
N GLY A 62 0.54 4.60 13.25
CA GLY A 62 1.03 5.72 14.07
C GLY A 62 2.35 5.41 14.75
N ASP A 63 2.51 4.19 15.28
CA ASP A 63 3.78 3.72 15.84
C ASP A 63 4.85 3.64 14.75
N TYR A 64 4.48 3.21 13.54
CA TYR A 64 5.39 3.24 12.40
C TYR A 64 5.82 4.65 12.01
N SER A 65 4.90 5.63 12.00
CA SER A 65 5.26 7.04 11.80
C SER A 65 6.26 7.54 12.84
N GLN A 66 6.11 7.16 14.11
CA GLN A 66 7.08 7.51 15.17
C GLN A 66 8.46 6.88 14.91
N LEU A 67 8.52 5.61 14.44
CA LEU A 67 9.78 4.99 14.05
C LEU A 67 10.47 5.73 12.90
N LEU A 68 9.69 6.18 11.91
CA LEU A 68 10.19 6.97 10.79
C LEU A 68 10.71 8.34 11.24
N GLU A 69 10.03 9.00 12.19
CA GLU A 69 10.48 10.25 12.80
C GLU A 69 11.79 10.06 13.59
N ALA A 70 11.91 8.96 14.33
CA ALA A 70 13.12 8.62 15.09
C ALA A 70 14.36 8.40 14.20
N GLN A 71 14.19 8.13 12.90
CA GLN A 71 15.31 8.09 11.94
C GLN A 71 15.92 9.48 11.68
N GLY A 72 15.24 10.57 12.05
CA GLY A 72 15.72 11.95 11.88
C GLY A 72 15.37 12.60 10.53
N THR A 73 15.66 13.89 10.38
CA THR A 73 15.21 14.73 9.25
C THR A 73 15.97 14.54 7.93
N GLY A 74 16.85 13.53 7.86
CA GLY A 74 17.73 13.28 6.72
C GLY A 74 17.41 12.00 5.93
N ALA A 75 16.45 11.19 6.38
CA ALA A 75 16.11 9.95 5.69
C ALA A 75 15.37 10.24 4.37
N HIS A 76 15.90 9.72 3.26
CA HIS A 76 15.28 9.82 1.94
C HIS A 76 15.23 8.44 1.29
N TYR A 77 14.03 8.02 0.92
CA TYR A 77 13.76 6.74 0.28
C TYR A 77 13.69 6.94 -1.23
N GLU A 78 14.53 6.22 -1.96
CA GLU A 78 14.57 6.18 -3.41
C GLU A 78 14.24 4.76 -3.88
N ILE A 79 13.27 4.65 -4.79
CA ILE A 79 12.79 3.37 -5.29
C ILE A 79 13.54 3.03 -6.57
N GLU A 80 14.10 1.83 -6.62
CA GLU A 80 14.86 1.35 -7.79
C GLU A 80 14.00 0.45 -8.67
N SER A 81 13.17 -0.40 -8.05
CA SER A 81 12.24 -1.26 -8.78
C SER A 81 11.09 -1.71 -7.88
N PHE A 82 9.99 -2.10 -8.52
CA PHE A 82 8.88 -2.77 -7.86
C PHE A 82 8.26 -3.81 -8.80
N ASP A 83 7.58 -4.77 -8.22
CA ASP A 83 6.82 -5.83 -8.89
C ASP A 83 5.46 -6.00 -8.22
N ALA A 84 4.46 -6.47 -8.98
CA ALA A 84 3.08 -6.56 -8.51
C ALA A 84 2.37 -7.83 -9.01
N HIS A 85 1.83 -8.61 -8.09
CA HIS A 85 1.11 -9.84 -8.38
C HIS A 85 -0.28 -9.85 -7.74
N VAL A 86 -1.27 -10.32 -8.49
CA VAL A 86 -2.63 -10.54 -7.95
C VAL A 86 -2.61 -11.78 -7.06
N VAL A 87 -2.97 -11.60 -5.78
CA VAL A 87 -3.07 -12.68 -4.78
C VAL A 87 -4.46 -13.31 -4.80
N ASN A 88 -5.49 -12.49 -4.93
CA ASN A 88 -6.88 -12.92 -5.05
C ASN A 88 -7.61 -12.00 -6.04
N PRO A 89 -8.19 -12.50 -7.14
CA PRO A 89 -8.87 -11.68 -8.13
C PRO A 89 -10.26 -11.17 -7.66
N SER A 90 -10.80 -11.71 -6.57
CA SER A 90 -12.10 -11.36 -6.00
C SER A 90 -12.07 -11.39 -4.46
N PHE A 91 -11.39 -10.40 -3.88
CA PHE A 91 -11.36 -10.14 -2.45
C PHE A 91 -12.73 -9.66 -1.94
N GLN A 92 -13.16 -10.18 -0.78
CA GLN A 92 -14.50 -9.92 -0.21
C GLN A 92 -14.48 -9.48 1.25
N TYR A 93 -13.33 -9.54 1.93
CA TYR A 93 -13.27 -9.18 3.35
C TYR A 93 -13.53 -7.68 3.54
N GLY A 94 -14.46 -7.35 4.45
CA GLY A 94 -14.93 -5.97 4.67
C GLY A 94 -15.79 -5.40 3.54
N ALA A 95 -16.10 -6.17 2.49
CA ALA A 95 -16.93 -5.70 1.39
C ALA A 95 -18.36 -5.38 1.88
N PRO A 96 -18.96 -4.27 1.44
CA PRO A 96 -20.36 -3.98 1.76
C PRO A 96 -21.27 -4.97 1.04
N GLU A 97 -22.43 -5.26 1.62
CA GLU A 97 -23.45 -6.15 1.04
C GLU A 97 -23.88 -5.69 -0.37
N HIS A 98 -23.89 -4.38 -0.60
CA HIS A 98 -24.19 -3.77 -1.88
C HIS A 98 -23.03 -2.90 -2.36
N VAL A 99 -22.20 -3.46 -3.24
CA VAL A 99 -21.25 -2.70 -4.06
C VAL A 99 -21.96 -2.23 -5.32
N GLN A 100 -21.95 -0.92 -5.58
CA GLN A 100 -22.54 -0.37 -6.80
C GLN A 100 -21.83 -0.93 -8.04
N ASP A 101 -22.59 -1.38 -9.03
CA ASP A 101 -22.08 -2.02 -10.24
C ASP A 101 -21.10 -3.17 -9.97
N ASN A 102 -21.34 -3.96 -8.90
CA ASN A 102 -20.42 -5.01 -8.40
C ASN A 102 -19.87 -5.91 -9.52
N ALA A 103 -20.71 -6.37 -10.44
CA ALA A 103 -20.28 -7.22 -11.55
C ALA A 103 -19.28 -6.53 -12.50
N ARG A 104 -19.45 -5.23 -12.76
CA ARG A 104 -18.51 -4.43 -13.56
C ARG A 104 -17.22 -4.17 -12.78
N VAL A 105 -17.33 -3.85 -11.49
CA VAL A 105 -16.17 -3.60 -10.63
C VAL A 105 -15.30 -4.85 -10.53
N GLU A 106 -15.91 -6.02 -10.35
CA GLU A 106 -15.22 -7.31 -10.30
C GLU A 106 -14.55 -7.64 -11.63
N LYS A 107 -15.29 -7.56 -12.74
CA LYS A 107 -14.75 -7.80 -14.08
C LYS A 107 -13.56 -6.90 -14.42
N ASN A 108 -13.56 -5.66 -13.92
CA ASN A 108 -12.49 -4.68 -14.16
C ASN A 108 -11.36 -4.74 -13.12
N GLY A 109 -11.26 -5.81 -12.33
CA GLY A 109 -10.18 -5.98 -11.34
C GLY A 109 -10.26 -5.04 -10.14
N GLY A 110 -11.41 -4.40 -9.90
CA GLY A 110 -11.58 -3.48 -8.77
C GLY A 110 -11.56 -4.17 -7.40
N LYS A 111 -11.83 -5.48 -7.35
CA LYS A 111 -11.92 -6.26 -6.11
C LYS A 111 -10.68 -7.10 -5.84
N MET A 112 -9.55 -6.84 -6.49
CA MET A 112 -8.38 -7.70 -6.32
C MET A 112 -7.72 -7.49 -4.95
N SER A 113 -6.88 -8.42 -4.53
CA SER A 113 -5.80 -8.11 -3.58
C SER A 113 -4.48 -8.33 -4.29
N ILE A 114 -3.51 -7.47 -4.01
CA ILE A 114 -2.29 -7.36 -4.81
C ILE A 114 -1.09 -7.40 -3.85
N ALA A 115 -0.17 -8.32 -4.07
CA ALA A 115 1.14 -8.31 -3.44
C ALA A 115 2.04 -7.37 -4.23
N VAL A 116 2.65 -6.39 -3.57
CA VAL A 116 3.61 -5.47 -4.16
C VAL A 116 4.95 -5.64 -3.46
N THR A 117 5.99 -5.95 -4.22
CA THR A 117 7.36 -6.06 -3.68
C THR A 117 8.21 -4.93 -4.24
N ILE A 118 8.95 -4.26 -3.39
CA ILE A 118 9.72 -3.07 -3.71
C ILE A 118 11.16 -3.29 -3.29
N MET A 119 12.08 -2.85 -4.14
CA MET A 119 13.49 -2.73 -3.83
C MET A 119 13.92 -1.28 -4.02
N GLY A 120 14.68 -0.79 -3.06
CA GLY A 120 15.18 0.58 -3.11
C GLY A 120 16.32 0.79 -2.14
N LYS A 121 16.68 2.07 -1.98
CA LYS A 121 17.69 2.50 -1.03
C LYS A 121 17.16 3.63 -0.16
N VAL A 122 17.56 3.63 1.09
CA VAL A 122 17.35 4.71 2.04
C VAL A 122 18.68 5.40 2.29
N GLN A 123 18.71 6.71 2.08
CA GLN A 123 19.84 7.57 2.38
C GLN A 123 19.61 8.28 3.70
N PHE A 124 20.60 8.32 4.59
CA PHE A 124 20.54 9.00 5.88
C PHE A 124 21.43 10.26 5.88
N GLY A 125 20.80 11.43 5.70
CA GLY A 125 21.49 12.71 5.70
C GLY A 125 21.66 13.30 4.30
N ARG A 126 22.32 14.46 4.22
CA ARG A 126 22.54 15.21 2.97
C ARG A 126 23.99 15.10 2.53
N GLY A 127 24.23 15.04 1.22
CA GLY A 127 25.56 15.00 0.62
C GLY A 127 25.87 13.67 -0.07
N ARG A 128 26.98 13.64 -0.80
CA ARG A 128 27.42 12.49 -1.61
C ARG A 128 27.85 11.30 -0.75
N ASP A 129 28.33 11.56 0.46
CA ASP A 129 28.86 10.55 1.39
C ASP A 129 27.87 10.17 2.48
N ALA A 130 26.60 10.58 2.36
CA ALA A 130 25.55 10.21 3.30
C ALA A 130 25.39 8.68 3.30
N PRO A 131 25.34 8.02 4.48
CA PRO A 131 25.13 6.58 4.56
C PRO A 131 23.89 6.14 3.79
N GLN A 132 24.03 5.11 2.95
CA GLN A 132 22.94 4.50 2.22
C GLN A 132 22.79 3.04 2.62
N LYS A 133 21.55 2.57 2.72
CA LYS A 133 21.23 1.16 2.92
C LYS A 133 20.23 0.72 1.87
N MET A 134 20.41 -0.48 1.34
CA MET A 134 19.37 -1.09 0.53
C MET A 134 18.24 -1.57 1.42
N PHE A 135 17.03 -1.57 0.89
CA PHE A 135 15.90 -2.15 1.58
C PHE A 135 15.02 -2.92 0.59
N ASN A 136 14.31 -3.89 1.14
CA ASN A 136 13.20 -4.57 0.50
C ASN A 136 11.94 -4.31 1.32
N GLU A 137 10.83 -4.07 0.64
CA GLU A 137 9.54 -3.94 1.29
C GLU A 137 8.44 -4.66 0.51
N THR A 138 7.65 -5.47 1.21
CA THR A 138 6.50 -6.17 0.63
C THR A 138 5.22 -5.68 1.27
N PHE A 139 4.20 -5.44 0.43
CA PHE A 139 2.86 -5.05 0.84
C PHE A 139 1.82 -6.04 0.33
N VAL A 140 0.76 -6.24 1.10
CA VAL A 140 -0.51 -6.76 0.59
C VAL A 140 -1.51 -5.62 0.54
N LEU A 141 -1.90 -5.22 -0.67
CA LEU A 141 -2.89 -4.20 -0.93
C LEU A 141 -4.28 -4.84 -1.09
N VAL A 142 -5.28 -4.21 -0.50
CA VAL A 142 -6.69 -4.60 -0.58
C VAL A 142 -7.55 -3.43 -1.04
N PRO A 143 -8.75 -3.66 -1.60
CA PRO A 143 -9.55 -2.59 -2.17
C PRO A 143 -10.12 -1.67 -1.10
N ASN A 144 -10.01 -0.36 -1.28
CA ASN A 144 -10.74 0.58 -0.43
C ASN A 144 -12.22 0.63 -0.84
N TRP A 145 -13.08 -0.03 -0.08
CA TRP A 145 -14.52 -0.05 -0.34
C TRP A 145 -15.17 1.34 -0.35
N GLU A 146 -14.64 2.29 0.42
CA GLU A 146 -15.14 3.67 0.47
C GLU A 146 -14.84 4.43 -0.84
N SER A 147 -13.79 4.04 -1.55
CA SER A 147 -13.46 4.59 -2.87
C SER A 147 -14.41 4.14 -3.99
N MET A 148 -15.21 3.10 -3.73
CA MET A 148 -16.15 2.50 -4.69
C MET A 148 -17.60 2.93 -4.46
N GLY A 149 -17.85 3.80 -3.48
CA GLY A 149 -19.17 4.33 -3.19
C GLY A 149 -19.66 5.33 -4.24
N ARG A 150 -20.94 5.68 -4.17
CA ARG A 150 -21.52 6.76 -4.98
C ARG A 150 -20.94 8.10 -4.51
N ASN A 151 -20.09 8.70 -5.34
CA ASN A 151 -19.33 9.93 -5.05
C ASN A 151 -18.28 9.76 -3.94
N PRO A 152 -17.17 9.05 -4.22
CA PRO A 152 -16.12 8.89 -3.23
C PRO A 152 -15.49 10.25 -2.85
N PRO A 153 -15.04 10.42 -1.60
CA PRO A 153 -14.30 11.61 -1.20
C PRO A 153 -13.10 11.87 -2.13
N ARG A 154 -12.84 13.13 -2.47
CA ARG A 154 -11.70 13.47 -3.32
C ARG A 154 -10.39 13.07 -2.64
N GLY A 155 -9.51 12.42 -3.39
CA GLY A 155 -8.20 12.00 -2.90
C GLY A 155 -8.19 10.72 -2.07
N VAL A 156 -9.34 10.05 -1.90
CA VAL A 156 -9.38 8.74 -1.25
C VAL A 156 -8.54 7.73 -2.03
N LYS A 157 -7.71 6.96 -1.33
CA LYS A 157 -6.87 5.94 -1.94
C LYS A 157 -7.75 4.77 -2.37
N ARG A 158 -7.53 4.26 -3.59
CA ARG A 158 -8.25 3.08 -4.12
C ARG A 158 -7.83 1.78 -3.46
N TRP A 159 -6.60 1.72 -2.96
CA TRP A 159 -5.98 0.54 -2.36
C TRP A 159 -5.43 0.89 -0.98
N LEU A 160 -5.61 -0.01 -0.02
CA LEU A 160 -5.12 0.13 1.36
C LEU A 160 -4.17 -1.02 1.71
N ILE A 161 -3.21 -0.74 2.57
CA ILE A 161 -2.25 -1.71 3.11
C ILE A 161 -2.95 -2.55 4.18
N MET A 162 -3.08 -3.85 3.92
CA MET A 162 -3.50 -4.85 4.90
C MET A 162 -2.31 -5.47 5.61
N SER A 163 -1.18 -5.63 4.91
CA SER A 163 0.06 -6.17 5.48
C SER A 163 1.27 -5.45 4.88
N GLN A 164 2.30 -5.24 5.69
CA GLN A 164 3.57 -4.62 5.34
C GLN A 164 4.71 -5.36 6.02
N ASN A 165 5.74 -5.70 5.25
CA ASN A 165 7.00 -6.21 5.75
C ASN A 165 8.15 -5.38 5.17
N PHE A 166 8.83 -4.63 6.03
CA PHE A 166 10.00 -3.82 5.66
C PHE A 166 11.28 -4.46 6.21
N ARG A 167 12.33 -4.50 5.38
CA ARG A 167 13.68 -4.89 5.82
C ARG A 167 14.74 -4.01 5.14
N ALA A 168 15.47 -3.25 5.95
CA ALA A 168 16.72 -2.63 5.53
C ALA A 168 17.87 -3.63 5.73
N LEU A 169 18.76 -3.72 4.74
CA LEU A 169 19.94 -4.58 4.71
C LEU A 169 21.18 -3.84 5.22
#